data_AF-A0ABD0VYB9-F1
#
_entry.id   AF-A0ABD0VYB9-F1
#
_cell.length_a   1.000
_cell.length_b   1.000
_cell.length_c   1.000
_cell.angle_alpha   90.00
_cell.angle_beta   90.00
_cell.angle_gamma   90.00
#
_symmetry.space_group_name_H-M   'P 1'
#
loop_
_entity.id
_entity.type
_entity.pdbx_description
1 polymer ?
#
loop_
_entity_poly.entity_id
_entity_poly.type
_entity_poly.pdbx_seq_one_letter_code
_entity_poly.pdbx_strand_id
1 'polypeptide(L)'
;MFEREPFTVTWNIPDLVCNRKNISLVTSPYRGVSTPAKVPGQFLSLFYTDRLGLYPHVDLSSRQQFYGGIPQKGNLQANLAKARADIKQYISSRY
;
A
#
# COMPACT_ATOMS: atom_id res chain seq x y z
N MET A 1 -8.82 -8.46 13.29
CA MET A 1 -7.97 -7.81 14.30
C MET A 1 -7.49 -8.91 15.25
N PHE A 2 -6.27 -8.85 15.79
CA PHE A 2 -5.75 -9.93 16.64
C PHE A 2 -6.58 -10.02 17.92
N GLU A 3 -7.13 -11.20 18.20
CA GLU A 3 -8.02 -11.38 19.35
C GLU A 3 -7.24 -11.33 20.67
N ARG A 4 -7.83 -10.72 21.70
CA ARG A 4 -7.31 -10.67 23.08
C ARG A 4 -5.96 -9.95 23.25
N GLU A 5 -5.57 -9.12 22.28
CA GLU A 5 -4.36 -8.31 22.34
C GLU A 5 -4.76 -6.82 22.47
N PRO A 6 -4.69 -6.22 23.68
CA PRO A 6 -5.08 -4.81 23.88
C PRO A 6 -4.13 -3.83 23.17
N PHE A 7 -2.92 -4.28 22.84
CA PHE A 7 -1.91 -3.56 22.10
C PHE A 7 -1.22 -4.52 21.13
N THR A 8 -0.97 -4.09 19.90
CA THR A 8 -0.36 -4.91 18.85
C THR A 8 0.68 -4.08 18.11
N VAL A 9 1.86 -4.68 17.87
CA VAL A 9 2.86 -4.14 16.95
C VAL A 9 2.96 -5.06 15.73
N THR A 10 2.92 -4.47 14.53
CA THR A 10 3.04 -5.18 13.26
C THR A 10 4.27 -4.72 12.50
N TRP A 11 4.95 -5.66 11.86
CA TRP A 11 6.03 -5.38 10.94
C TRP A 11 5.48 -5.07 9.53
N ASN A 12 5.79 -3.89 8.99
CA ASN A 12 5.51 -3.51 7.60
C ASN A 12 6.71 -2.80 6.96
N ILE A 13 7.92 -3.32 7.20
CA ILE A 13 9.17 -2.75 6.72
C ILE A 13 9.65 -3.54 5.50
N PRO A 14 10.18 -2.89 4.44
CA PRO A 14 10.67 -3.59 3.26
C PRO A 14 11.91 -4.43 3.59
N ASP A 15 11.89 -5.69 3.19
CA ASP A 15 12.93 -6.69 3.43
C ASP A 15 13.74 -7.05 2.18
N LEU A 16 13.35 -6.54 1.01
CA LEU A 16 13.95 -6.87 -0.29
C LEU A 16 15.47 -6.69 -0.33
N VAL A 17 16.00 -5.61 0.27
CA VAL A 17 17.44 -5.34 0.30
C VAL A 17 18.17 -6.34 1.21
N CYS A 18 17.61 -6.63 2.38
CA CYS A 18 18.16 -7.61 3.32
C CYS A 18 18.20 -9.01 2.70
N ASN A 19 17.11 -9.42 2.05
CA ASN A 19 17.02 -10.71 1.34
C ASN A 19 18.10 -10.83 0.25
N ARG A 20 18.32 -9.78 -0.56
CA ARG A 20 19.38 -9.76 -1.59
C ARG A 20 20.79 -9.82 -1.01
N LYS A 21 20.97 -9.42 0.24
CA LYS A 21 22.25 -9.42 0.95
C LYS A 21 22.42 -10.63 1.88
N ASN A 22 21.49 -11.58 1.87
CA ASN A 22 21.46 -12.72 2.79
C ASN A 22 21.48 -12.31 4.27
N ILE A 23 20.86 -11.18 4.60
CA ILE A 23 20.71 -10.70 5.98
C ILE A 23 19.37 -11.23 6.50
N SER A 24 19.45 -12.05 7.55
CA SER A 24 18.26 -12.56 8.23
C SER A 24 17.67 -11.51 9.17
N LEU A 25 16.35 -11.32 9.11
CA LEU A 25 15.59 -10.43 9.99
C LEU A 25 14.72 -11.25 10.93
N VAL A 26 14.83 -11.01 12.23
CA VAL A 26 14.02 -11.70 13.24
C VAL A 26 12.72 -10.94 13.45
N THR A 27 11.63 -11.43 12.85
CA THR A 27 10.29 -10.80 12.93
C THR A 27 9.33 -11.50 13.89
N SER A 28 9.79 -12.52 14.62
CA SER A 28 8.98 -13.26 15.60
C SER A 28 8.37 -12.44 16.75
N PRO A 29 8.92 -11.29 17.19
CA PRO A 29 8.28 -10.47 18.21
C PRO A 29 7.01 -9.75 17.74
N TYR A 30 6.78 -9.65 16.43
CA TYR A 30 5.65 -8.90 15.87
C TYR A 30 4.45 -9.83 15.68
N ARG A 31 3.25 -9.34 16.03
CA ARG A 31 2.01 -10.11 15.90
C ARG A 31 1.55 -10.30 14.46
N GLY A 32 1.89 -9.35 13.59
CA GLY A 32 1.64 -9.44 12.16
C GLY A 32 2.88 -9.05 11.39
N VAL A 33 3.21 -9.82 10.36
CA VAL A 33 4.33 -9.56 9.46
C VAL A 33 3.80 -9.39 8.04
N SER A 34 4.03 -8.20 7.49
CA SER A 34 3.60 -7.77 6.16
C SER A 34 4.75 -7.00 5.51
N THR A 35 4.60 -6.66 4.23
CA THR A 35 5.57 -5.92 3.43
C THR A 35 4.87 -4.75 2.72
N PRO A 36 5.53 -3.59 2.57
CA PRO A 36 5.00 -2.50 1.76
C PRO A 36 5.09 -2.79 0.25
N ALA A 37 5.56 -3.98 -0.15
CA ALA A 37 5.57 -4.41 -1.54
C ALA A 37 4.14 -4.49 -2.12
N LYS A 38 4.03 -4.28 -3.43
CA LYS A 38 2.77 -4.28 -4.18
C LYS A 38 2.30 -5.71 -4.46
N VAL A 39 2.08 -6.50 -3.42
CA VAL A 39 1.68 -7.91 -3.51
C VAL A 39 0.30 -8.15 -2.87
N PRO A 40 -0.56 -8.96 -3.48
CA PRO A 40 -1.91 -9.22 -2.99
C PRO A 40 -1.93 -10.19 -1.80
N GLY A 41 -3.06 -10.22 -1.08
CA GLY A 41 -3.32 -11.25 -0.06
C GLY A 41 -2.62 -11.04 1.27
N GLN A 42 -2.12 -9.83 1.53
CA GLN A 42 -1.57 -9.47 2.83
C GLN A 42 -2.68 -9.09 3.81
N PHE A 43 -2.53 -9.44 5.09
CA PHE A 43 -3.46 -9.00 6.14
C PHE A 43 -3.48 -7.47 6.32
N LEU A 44 -2.36 -6.82 5.98
CA LEU A 44 -2.19 -5.37 5.94
C LEU A 44 -1.75 -4.99 4.52
N SER A 45 -2.52 -4.11 3.87
CA SER A 45 -2.19 -3.56 2.55
C SER A 45 -1.92 -2.06 2.66
N LEU A 46 -0.85 -1.59 2.02
CA LEU A 46 -0.49 -0.17 1.98
C LEU A 46 -0.61 0.37 0.55
N PHE A 47 -1.40 1.44 0.41
CA PHE A 47 -1.59 2.13 -0.86
C PHE A 47 -0.85 3.47 -0.85
N TYR A 48 0.28 3.52 -1.53
CA TYR A 48 0.97 4.77 -1.85
C TYR A 48 0.21 5.54 -2.94
N THR A 49 0.63 6.79 -3.19
CA THR A 49 -0.02 7.71 -4.14
C THR A 49 -0.15 7.15 -5.56
N ASP A 50 0.75 6.25 -5.96
CA ASP A 50 0.77 5.58 -7.27
C ASP A 50 0.00 4.25 -7.30
N ARG A 51 -0.66 3.85 -6.19
CA ARG A 51 -1.22 2.49 -6.04
C ARG A 51 -2.72 2.41 -5.83
N LEU A 52 -3.41 3.53 -5.63
CA LEU A 52 -4.86 3.53 -5.45
C LEU A 52 -5.52 4.63 -6.28
N GLY A 53 -6.19 4.20 -7.34
CA GLY A 53 -6.91 5.12 -8.21
C GLY A 53 -5.97 5.98 -9.05
N LEU A 54 -6.48 7.15 -9.43
CA LEU A 54 -5.79 8.19 -10.20
C LEU A 54 -5.61 9.41 -9.29
N TYR A 55 -4.80 9.26 -8.23
CA TYR A 55 -4.62 10.26 -7.19
C TYR A 55 -4.05 11.58 -7.73
N PRO A 56 -4.82 12.69 -7.75
CA PRO A 56 -4.34 13.97 -8.26
C PRO A 56 -3.24 14.54 -7.37
N HIS A 57 -2.07 14.80 -7.94
CA HIS A 57 -0.96 15.41 -7.21
C HIS A 57 -0.01 16.15 -8.14
N VAL A 58 0.80 17.02 -7.54
CA VAL A 58 1.91 17.70 -8.22
C VAL A 58 3.21 17.15 -7.67
N ASP A 59 4.08 16.68 -8.55
CA ASP A 59 5.45 16.37 -8.17
C ASP A 59 6.20 17.67 -7.88
N LEU A 60 6.72 17.80 -6.67
CA LEU A 60 7.30 19.07 -6.20
C LEU A 60 8.62 19.42 -6.91
N SER A 61 9.38 18.40 -7.32
CA SER A 61 10.68 18.58 -7.96
C SER A 61 10.56 18.98 -9.43
N SER A 62 9.74 18.25 -10.20
CA SER A 62 9.51 18.49 -11.63
C SER A 62 8.40 19.50 -11.91
N ARG A 63 7.56 19.82 -10.90
CA ARG A 63 6.31 20.59 -11.04
C ARG A 63 5.27 19.93 -11.97
N GLN A 64 5.47 18.65 -12.33
CA GLN A 64 4.55 17.92 -13.17
C GLN A 64 3.23 17.66 -12.44
N GLN A 65 2.11 17.89 -13.13
CA GLN A 65 0.77 17.62 -12.61
C GLN A 65 0.32 16.24 -13.09
N PHE A 66 -0.07 15.39 -12.15
CA PHE A 66 -0.65 14.08 -12.42
C PHE A 66 -2.15 14.12 -12.15
N TYR A 67 -2.93 13.54 -13.06
CA TYR A 67 -4.40 13.40 -12.95
C TYR A 67 -5.13 14.72 -12.60
N GLY A 68 -4.68 15.84 -13.19
CA GLY A 68 -5.23 17.17 -12.94
C GLY A 68 -4.52 17.97 -11.83
N GLY A 69 -3.54 17.38 -11.14
CA GLY A 69 -2.69 18.03 -10.13
C GLY A 69 -3.36 18.26 -8.78
N ILE A 70 -4.64 18.61 -8.80
CA ILE A 70 -5.48 18.91 -7.63
C ILE A 70 -6.85 18.23 -7.78
N PRO A 71 -7.53 17.89 -6.67
CA PRO A 71 -8.77 17.12 -6.71
C PRO A 71 -9.88 17.71 -7.60
N GLN A 72 -10.06 19.04 -7.59
CA GLN A 72 -11.09 19.72 -8.37
C GLN A 72 -10.89 19.65 -9.89
N LYS A 73 -9.69 19.30 -10.36
CA LYS A 73 -9.37 19.10 -11.78
C LYS A 73 -9.28 17.63 -12.18
N GLY A 74 -9.45 16.71 -11.23
CA GLY A 74 -9.39 15.28 -11.46
C GLY A 74 -10.70 14.71 -12.02
N ASN A 75 -10.61 13.63 -12.79
CA ASN A 75 -11.78 12.87 -13.22
C ASN A 75 -12.18 11.87 -12.11
N LEU A 76 -13.20 12.24 -11.32
CA LEU A 76 -13.67 11.43 -10.20
C LEU A 76 -14.15 10.03 -10.62
N GLN A 77 -14.90 9.94 -11.72
CA GLN A 77 -15.42 8.65 -12.21
C GLN A 77 -14.29 7.70 -12.59
N ALA A 78 -13.28 8.19 -13.31
CA ALA A 78 -12.11 7.40 -13.68
C ALA A 78 -11.29 6.99 -12.45
N ASN A 79 -11.09 7.91 -11.49
CA ASN A 79 -10.41 7.62 -10.23
C ASN A 79 -11.09 6.49 -9.45
N LEU A 80 -12.42 6.56 -9.28
CA LEU A 80 -13.19 5.54 -8.56
C LEU A 80 -13.18 4.19 -9.28
N ALA A 81 -13.29 4.18 -10.60
CA ALA A 81 -13.21 2.95 -11.40
C ALA A 81 -11.85 2.26 -11.22
N LYS A 82 -10.75 3.03 -11.28
CA LYS A 82 -9.40 2.53 -11.07
C LYS A 82 -9.18 2.06 -9.63
N ALA A 83 -9.61 2.84 -8.63
CA ALA A 83 -9.50 2.48 -7.22
C ALA A 83 -10.23 1.18 -6.91
N ARG A 84 -11.42 0.96 -7.48
CA ARG A 84 -12.16 -0.30 -7.32
C ARG A 84 -11.39 -1.49 -7.90
N ALA A 85 -10.75 -1.33 -9.05
CA ALA A 85 -9.91 -2.38 -9.65
C ALA A 85 -8.67 -2.66 -8.78
N ASP A 86 -8.01 -1.61 -8.27
CA ASP A 86 -6.84 -1.73 -7.40
C ASP A 86 -7.17 -2.45 -6.08
N ILE A 87 -8.26 -2.06 -5.42
CA ILE A 87 -8.72 -2.73 -4.20
C ILE A 87 -9.00 -4.20 -4.46
N LYS A 88 -9.71 -4.53 -5.54
CA LYS A 88 -9.99 -5.93 -5.90
C LYS A 88 -8.72 -6.74 -6.16
N GLN A 89 -7.71 -6.10 -6.75
CA GLN A 89 -6.43 -6.76 -7.05
C GLN A 89 -5.66 -7.09 -5.77
N TYR A 90 -5.56 -6.17 -4.82
CA TYR A 90 -4.67 -6.32 -3.65
C TYR A 90 -5.36 -6.87 -2.40
N ILE A 91 -6.63 -6.50 -2.21
CA ILE A 91 -7.50 -6.94 -1.12
C ILE A 91 -8.59 -7.83 -1.71
N SER A 92 -8.19 -8.93 -2.36
CA SER A 92 -9.17 -9.95 -2.72
C SER A 92 -9.65 -10.58 -1.42
N SER A 93 -10.96 -10.56 -1.15
CA SER A 93 -11.55 -11.43 -0.15
C SER A 93 -11.35 -12.87 -0.62
N ARG A 94 -10.22 -13.48 -0.27
CA ARG A 94 -10.17 -14.94 -0.18
C ARG A 94 -11.01 -15.28 1.04
N TYR A 95 -12.28 -15.58 0.79
CA TYR A 95 -12.97 -16.58 1.59
C TYR A 95 -12.20 -17.89 1.46
#